data_AF-A0A2R6KFW5-F1
#
_entry.id   AF-A0A2R6KFW5-F1
#
_cell.length_a   1.000
_cell.length_b   1.000
_cell.length_c   1.000
_cell.angle_alpha   90.00
_cell.angle_beta   90.00
_cell.angle_gamma   90.00
#
_symmetry.space_group_name_H-M   'P 1'
#
loop_
_entity.id
_entity.type
_entity.pdbx_description
1 polymer ?
#
loop_
_entity_poly.entity_id
_entity_poly.type
_entity_poly.pdbx_seq_one_letter_code
_entity_poly.pdbx_strand_id
1 'polypeptide(L)'
;MDASRGSALVLLGVGLFVTTMVVGAATAPSQTVSGVESPSTATSTPTDGTPVPDDAATPTDTPLPESPQTLVGVQGGWVTHGSVLGYDGQNVEWRNTKADGYFETTMLDNGTVLAAFANETSTDCGEYGDPCARTGYRIIDPETTETVSEYSFPVGSITDSEVHAVDPTGNGGFVYTDMDAERVVVAENGSEVWTWNASERYEAPEDPTSRDWLHINDVDTIGDGRFLVSVRNANQLVVLERGEGVVEVINEDDGTSDDNCIDGDQRLHDADGDGDVRCGDPSVIKEQHNPQWLGDGAVLVADSENDRVVELHRTENGSWEPAWVVREAGGVALDWPRDADRLPNGNTLVTDSLNRRVVEVDSEGEMVWAAQVGSDVTSGPGIPYEADRLPVGEYAGSYDDGDATATDGGTTDEANTATPTKTPLPQMTAENGSADLRETGGEIPVLSLAVSALRGTFSWVPVWFGEAHLALAALGVVLTLGGGIDHLLSTRNVSLPGRE
;
A
#
# COMPACT_ATOMS: atom_id res chain seq x y z
N MET A 1 8.17 3.07 57.91
CA MET A 1 9.20 3.79 57.14
C MET A 1 8.44 4.87 56.40
N ASP A 2 8.54 6.12 56.85
CA ASP A 2 7.88 7.22 56.15
C ASP A 2 8.63 7.47 54.84
N ALA A 3 7.95 7.24 53.72
CA ALA A 3 8.50 7.56 52.41
C ALA A 3 8.78 9.06 52.35
N SER A 4 9.98 9.44 51.93
CA SER A 4 10.28 10.86 51.68
C SER A 4 9.31 11.43 50.65
N ARG A 5 9.03 12.73 50.70
CA ARG A 5 8.14 13.41 49.73
C ARG A 5 8.55 13.09 48.29
N GLY A 6 9.84 13.10 47.98
CA GLY A 6 10.37 12.69 46.69
C GLY A 6 10.04 11.23 46.34
N SER A 7 10.21 10.29 47.27
CA SER A 7 9.83 8.88 47.07
C SER A 7 8.33 8.70 46.82
N ALA A 8 7.48 9.47 47.52
CA ALA A 8 6.03 9.43 47.32
C ALA A 8 5.62 9.96 45.94
N LEU A 9 6.27 11.04 45.47
CA LEU A 9 6.06 11.59 44.12
C LEU A 9 6.50 10.63 43.02
N VAL A 10 7.63 9.93 43.20
CA VAL A 10 8.09 8.88 42.28
C VAL A 10 7.07 7.75 42.19
N LEU A 11 6.61 7.23 43.32
CA LEU A 11 5.62 6.14 43.34
C LEU A 11 4.29 6.57 42.73
N LEU A 12 3.85 7.81 42.96
CA LEU A 12 2.63 8.34 42.38
C LEU A 12 2.76 8.57 40.87
N GLY A 13 3.92 9.04 40.40
CA GLY A 13 4.21 9.21 38.98
C GLY A 13 4.25 7.88 38.22
N VAL A 14 4.97 6.88 38.74
CA VAL A 14 5.02 5.53 38.17
C VAL A 14 3.64 4.87 38.22
N GLY A 15 2.94 4.99 39.35
CA GLY A 15 1.59 4.46 39.51
C GLY A 15 0.61 5.07 38.49
N LEU A 16 0.64 6.39 38.31
CA LEU A 16 -0.19 7.08 37.33
C LEU A 16 0.10 6.61 35.90
N PHE A 17 1.37 6.48 35.53
CA PHE A 17 1.76 5.98 34.20
C PHE A 17 1.25 4.55 33.98
N VAL A 18 1.53 3.63 34.91
CA VAL A 18 1.10 2.22 34.81
C VAL A 18 -0.42 2.10 34.77
N THR A 19 -1.13 2.82 35.63
CA THR A 19 -2.61 2.82 35.63
C THR A 19 -3.16 3.38 34.33
N THR A 20 -2.58 4.46 33.79
CA THR A 20 -3.00 5.03 32.50
C THR A 20 -2.86 3.99 31.39
N MET A 21 -1.77 3.22 31.36
CA MET A 21 -1.56 2.19 30.33
C MET A 21 -2.47 0.98 30.50
N VAL A 22 -2.60 0.48 31.73
CA VAL A 22 -3.43 -0.70 32.03
C VAL A 22 -4.92 -0.39 31.83
N VAL A 23 -5.39 0.74 32.34
CA VAL A 23 -6.79 1.15 32.17
C VAL A 23 -7.05 1.54 30.73
N GLY A 24 -6.14 2.27 30.08
CA GLY A 24 -6.24 2.61 28.66
C GLY A 24 -6.36 1.36 27.78
N ALA A 25 -5.49 0.37 27.97
CA ALA A 25 -5.59 -0.90 27.25
C ALA A 25 -6.87 -1.68 27.58
N ALA A 26 -7.31 -1.70 28.83
CA ALA A 26 -8.53 -2.43 29.26
C ALA A 26 -9.85 -1.72 28.89
N THR A 27 -9.80 -0.42 28.63
CA THR A 27 -10.95 0.42 28.23
C THR A 27 -10.85 0.90 26.79
N ALA A 28 -9.81 0.46 26.07
CA ALA A 28 -9.73 0.60 24.64
C ALA A 28 -11.05 0.09 24.08
N PRO A 29 -11.72 0.86 23.19
CA PRO A 29 -12.94 0.38 22.56
C PRO A 29 -12.62 -1.03 22.03
N SER A 30 -13.49 -2.00 22.35
CA SER A 30 -13.52 -3.20 21.54
C SER A 30 -13.62 -2.71 20.11
N GLN A 31 -12.86 -3.30 19.20
CA GLN A 31 -12.76 -2.94 17.78
C GLN A 31 -14.13 -2.86 17.04
N THR A 32 -15.25 -2.99 17.74
CA THR A 32 -16.59 -2.54 17.36
C THR A 32 -16.66 -1.00 17.32
N VAL A 33 -16.53 -0.43 16.13
CA VAL A 33 -17.04 0.91 15.84
C VAL A 33 -18.55 0.88 16.09
N SER A 34 -19.03 1.67 17.05
CA SER A 34 -20.46 1.95 17.17
C SER A 34 -20.72 3.21 16.37
N GLY A 35 -21.26 3.06 15.16
CA GLY A 35 -21.73 4.18 14.35
C GLY A 35 -22.60 5.13 15.18
N VAL A 36 -22.31 6.42 15.07
CA VAL A 36 -23.13 7.48 15.64
C VAL A 36 -24.52 7.38 15.03
N GLU A 37 -25.55 7.22 15.88
CA GLU A 37 -26.95 7.21 15.45
C GLU A 37 -27.25 8.45 14.60
N SER A 38 -27.46 8.25 13.30
CA SER A 38 -28.04 9.27 12.43
C SER A 38 -29.42 9.67 12.97
N PRO A 39 -29.74 10.96 13.10
CA PRO A 39 -31.05 11.38 13.58
C PRO A 39 -32.12 10.97 12.57
N SER A 40 -33.17 10.31 13.06
CA SER A 40 -34.30 9.89 12.22
C SER A 40 -34.86 11.08 11.45
N THR A 41 -34.66 11.11 10.14
CA THR A 41 -35.34 12.06 9.26
C THR A 41 -36.40 11.29 8.48
N ALA A 42 -37.61 11.83 8.55
CA ALA A 42 -38.85 11.18 8.18
C ALA A 42 -38.90 10.74 6.72
N THR A 43 -39.53 9.58 6.53
CA THR A 43 -39.98 9.00 5.27
C THR A 43 -40.65 10.01 4.33
N SER A 44 -40.11 10.16 3.13
CA SER A 44 -40.88 10.58 1.95
C SER A 44 -40.73 9.54 0.84
N THR A 45 -41.86 8.99 0.41
CA THR A 45 -42.03 7.98 -0.66
C THR A 45 -41.68 8.57 -2.04
N PRO A 46 -41.21 7.77 -3.02
CA PRO A 46 -40.39 8.24 -4.14
C PRO A 46 -41.21 8.60 -5.39
N THR A 47 -40.64 9.45 -6.24
CA THR A 47 -41.04 9.58 -7.65
C THR A 47 -39.81 9.44 -8.53
N ASP A 48 -39.79 8.33 -9.25
CA ASP A 48 -39.23 8.10 -10.59
C ASP A 48 -37.79 8.55 -10.82
N GLY A 49 -36.85 7.70 -10.43
CA GLY A 49 -35.48 7.66 -10.91
C GLY A 49 -35.08 6.20 -10.99
N THR A 50 -34.64 5.77 -12.17
CA THR A 50 -34.05 4.45 -12.44
C THR A 50 -32.99 4.11 -11.38
N PRO A 51 -33.00 2.91 -10.79
CA PRO A 51 -31.91 2.50 -9.90
C PRO A 51 -30.65 2.31 -10.74
N VAL A 52 -29.59 3.04 -10.39
CA VAL A 52 -28.22 2.59 -10.68
C VAL A 52 -28.00 1.31 -9.85
N PRO A 53 -27.42 0.23 -10.38
CA PRO A 53 -27.12 -0.95 -9.58
C PRO A 53 -26.03 -0.59 -8.57
N ASP A 54 -26.34 -0.62 -7.28
CA ASP A 54 -25.31 -0.67 -6.22
C ASP A 54 -24.76 -2.10 -6.18
N ASP A 55 -23.83 -2.42 -7.08
CA ASP A 55 -23.12 -3.71 -7.10
C ASP A 55 -21.87 -3.72 -6.17
N ALA A 56 -21.60 -2.63 -5.45
CA ALA A 56 -20.48 -2.55 -4.50
C ALA A 56 -20.83 -3.19 -3.14
N ALA A 57 -19.90 -3.97 -2.57
CA ALA A 57 -20.04 -4.47 -1.22
C ALA A 57 -20.02 -3.31 -0.22
N THR A 58 -20.94 -3.31 0.75
CA THR A 58 -20.88 -2.33 1.84
C THR A 58 -19.70 -2.67 2.76
N PRO A 59 -18.86 -1.70 3.16
CA PRO A 59 -17.84 -1.94 4.19
C PRO A 59 -18.50 -2.54 5.43
N THR A 60 -17.85 -3.54 6.00
CA THR A 60 -18.34 -4.18 7.23
C THR A 60 -17.52 -3.64 8.39
N ASP A 61 -18.16 -3.28 9.51
CA ASP A 61 -17.47 -2.91 10.76
C ASP A 61 -16.74 -4.13 11.40
N THR A 62 -16.23 -5.06 10.58
CA THR A 62 -15.53 -6.24 11.02
C THR A 62 -14.18 -5.82 11.58
N PRO A 63 -13.97 -6.00 12.89
CA PRO A 63 -12.74 -5.59 13.55
C PRO A 63 -11.53 -6.35 13.03
N LEU A 64 -10.38 -5.65 12.97
CA LEU A 64 -9.08 -6.28 12.72
C LEU A 64 -8.81 -7.41 13.74
N PRO A 65 -8.22 -8.54 13.32
CA PRO A 65 -7.74 -9.55 14.26
C PRO A 65 -6.68 -8.94 15.20
N GLU A 66 -6.49 -9.53 16.38
CA GLU A 66 -5.54 -9.01 17.37
C GLU A 66 -4.08 -9.01 16.86
N SER A 67 -3.75 -9.97 15.99
CA SER A 67 -2.47 -10.04 15.28
C SER A 67 -2.73 -10.29 13.79
N PRO A 68 -2.94 -9.24 12.98
CA PRO A 68 -3.08 -9.43 11.54
C PRO A 68 -1.74 -9.89 10.96
N GLN A 69 -1.78 -10.89 10.08
CA GLN A 69 -0.60 -11.33 9.35
C GLN A 69 -0.42 -10.43 8.12
N THR A 70 0.81 -10.02 7.85
CA THR A 70 1.14 -9.12 6.72
C THR A 70 2.39 -9.63 6.03
N LEU A 71 2.37 -9.73 4.71
CA LEU A 71 3.55 -9.90 3.89
C LEU A 71 3.99 -8.52 3.40
N VAL A 72 5.29 -8.27 3.28
CA VAL A 72 5.82 -7.00 2.80
C VAL A 72 7.03 -7.23 1.92
N GLY A 73 6.95 -6.78 0.69
CA GLY A 73 8.08 -6.61 -0.21
C GLY A 73 8.83 -5.31 0.12
N VAL A 74 10.15 -5.41 0.32
CA VAL A 74 10.97 -4.26 0.70
C VAL A 74 12.03 -4.04 -0.35
N GLN A 75 11.90 -2.91 -1.05
CA GLN A 75 12.95 -2.44 -1.93
C GLN A 75 14.21 -2.23 -1.10
N GLY A 76 15.35 -2.57 -1.69
CA GLY A 76 16.64 -2.21 -1.13
C GLY A 76 16.80 -0.69 -0.98
N GLY A 77 18.03 -0.19 -0.94
CA GLY A 77 18.26 1.19 -1.34
C GLY A 77 17.90 1.37 -2.81
N TRP A 78 18.77 1.98 -3.57
CA TRP A 78 18.63 1.91 -5.03
C TRP A 78 19.28 0.61 -5.49
N VAL A 79 18.55 -0.46 -5.13
CA VAL A 79 18.71 -1.88 -5.46
C VAL A 79 19.94 -2.61 -4.91
N THR A 80 20.15 -2.44 -3.59
CA THR A 80 20.84 -3.41 -2.71
C THR A 80 20.19 -3.46 -1.32
N HIS A 81 20.28 -4.59 -0.63
CA HIS A 81 19.75 -4.81 0.73
C HIS A 81 18.22 -4.96 0.87
N GLY A 82 17.53 -5.44 -0.17
CA GLY A 82 16.11 -5.74 -0.12
C GLY A 82 15.75 -6.91 0.81
N SER A 83 14.46 -7.01 1.14
CA SER A 83 13.94 -8.15 1.89
C SER A 83 12.47 -8.42 1.62
N VAL A 84 12.05 -9.66 1.87
CA VAL A 84 10.64 -9.98 2.13
C VAL A 84 10.48 -10.16 3.63
N LEU A 85 9.47 -9.54 4.23
CA LEU A 85 9.15 -9.65 5.65
C LEU A 85 7.76 -10.23 5.86
N GLY A 86 7.64 -11.23 6.74
CA GLY A 86 6.35 -11.71 7.23
C GLY A 86 6.10 -11.27 8.66
N TYR A 87 5.00 -10.57 8.88
CA TYR A 87 4.56 -10.04 10.18
C TYR A 87 3.47 -10.91 10.80
N ASP A 88 3.55 -11.10 12.12
CA ASP A 88 2.42 -11.48 13.00
C ASP A 88 2.13 -10.31 13.95
N GLY A 89 1.03 -9.61 13.68
CA GLY A 89 0.72 -8.34 14.32
C GLY A 89 1.72 -7.26 13.93
N GLN A 90 2.70 -6.98 14.79
CA GLN A 90 3.77 -6.01 14.53
C GLN A 90 5.16 -6.63 14.61
N ASN A 91 5.24 -7.94 14.82
CA ASN A 91 6.50 -8.65 14.98
C ASN A 91 6.86 -9.34 13.67
N VAL A 92 8.10 -9.19 13.21
CA VAL A 92 8.62 -9.99 12.09
C VAL A 92 8.82 -11.43 12.55
N GLU A 93 8.04 -12.36 12.01
CA GLU A 93 8.16 -13.80 12.28
C GLU A 93 9.22 -14.45 11.40
N TRP A 94 9.30 -14.04 10.12
CA TRP A 94 10.27 -14.56 9.18
C TRP A 94 10.71 -13.49 8.19
N ARG A 95 11.86 -13.73 7.54
CA ARG A 95 12.41 -12.83 6.52
C ARG A 95 13.21 -13.58 5.48
N ASN A 96 13.27 -13.01 4.29
CA ASN A 96 14.22 -13.39 3.26
C ASN A 96 15.04 -12.18 2.82
N THR A 97 16.36 -12.31 2.72
CA THR A 97 17.30 -11.25 2.30
C THR A 97 18.25 -11.73 1.19
N LYS A 98 17.81 -12.69 0.37
CA LYS A 98 18.62 -13.35 -0.68
C LYS A 98 18.63 -12.60 -2.02
N ALA A 99 18.10 -11.38 -2.06
CA ALA A 99 18.28 -10.49 -3.21
C ALA A 99 18.57 -9.08 -2.77
N ASP A 100 19.07 -8.32 -3.72
CA ASP A 100 19.40 -6.92 -3.58
C ASP A 100 18.15 -6.02 -3.57
N GLY A 101 17.06 -6.45 -4.22
CA GLY A 101 15.75 -5.82 -4.16
C GLY A 101 14.61 -6.85 -4.18
N TYR A 102 13.53 -6.50 -3.49
CA TYR A 102 12.23 -7.16 -3.57
C TYR A 102 11.17 -6.09 -3.80
N PHE A 103 10.17 -6.40 -4.61
CA PHE A 103 9.12 -5.47 -5.02
C PHE A 103 7.77 -6.08 -4.67
N GLU A 104 6.94 -6.45 -5.64
CA GLU A 104 5.69 -7.18 -5.39
C GLU A 104 5.94 -8.57 -4.76
N THR A 105 5.10 -8.92 -3.80
CA THR A 105 5.12 -10.16 -3.04
C THR A 105 3.72 -10.64 -2.69
N THR A 106 3.37 -11.85 -3.13
CA THR A 106 2.08 -12.44 -2.77
C THR A 106 2.22 -13.87 -2.25
N MET A 107 1.28 -14.29 -1.38
CA MET A 107 1.24 -15.65 -0.86
C MET A 107 0.39 -16.55 -1.76
N LEU A 108 1.02 -17.58 -2.32
CA LEU A 108 0.34 -18.58 -3.12
C LEU A 108 -0.47 -19.56 -2.25
N ASP A 109 -1.49 -20.19 -2.84
CA ASP A 109 -2.38 -21.17 -2.19
C ASP A 109 -1.67 -22.33 -1.45
N ASN A 110 -0.45 -22.66 -1.87
CA ASN A 110 0.36 -23.71 -1.26
C ASN A 110 1.20 -23.22 -0.06
N GLY A 111 1.06 -21.96 0.35
CA GLY A 111 1.79 -21.31 1.44
C GLY A 111 3.21 -20.84 1.09
N THR A 112 3.62 -20.93 -0.17
CA THR A 112 4.88 -20.31 -0.64
C THR A 112 4.65 -18.87 -1.06
N VAL A 113 5.72 -18.07 -1.09
CA VAL A 113 5.68 -16.64 -1.43
C VAL A 113 6.24 -16.44 -2.82
N LEU A 114 5.43 -15.89 -3.72
CA LEU A 114 5.87 -15.34 -4.98
C LEU A 114 6.46 -13.95 -4.72
N ALA A 115 7.59 -13.61 -5.35
CA ALA A 115 8.21 -12.31 -5.18
C ALA A 115 8.97 -11.87 -6.42
N ALA A 116 8.68 -10.65 -6.90
CA ALA A 116 9.51 -9.94 -7.86
C ALA A 116 10.84 -9.54 -7.19
N PHE A 117 11.93 -9.58 -7.94
CA PHE A 117 13.26 -9.31 -7.39
C PHE A 117 14.27 -8.77 -8.39
N ALA A 118 15.33 -8.15 -7.86
CA ALA A 118 16.51 -7.75 -8.62
C ALA A 118 17.80 -8.04 -7.86
N ASN A 119 18.87 -8.33 -8.61
CA ASN A 119 20.23 -8.56 -8.14
C ASN A 119 21.24 -7.75 -8.97
N GLU A 120 22.13 -7.01 -8.29
CA GLU A 120 23.11 -6.11 -8.93
C GLU A 120 24.18 -6.85 -9.70
N THR A 121 24.52 -8.05 -9.27
CA THR A 121 25.64 -8.79 -9.83
C THR A 121 25.34 -10.29 -9.87
N SER A 122 25.39 -10.83 -11.09
CA SER A 122 25.36 -12.26 -11.38
C SER A 122 26.50 -12.66 -12.32
N THR A 123 26.74 -13.96 -12.42
CA THR A 123 27.71 -14.59 -13.34
C THR A 123 27.02 -15.47 -14.39
N ASP A 124 25.71 -15.38 -14.53
CA ASP A 124 24.94 -16.07 -15.56
C ASP A 124 24.33 -15.03 -16.49
N CYS A 125 25.16 -14.42 -17.34
CA CYS A 125 24.80 -13.20 -18.06
C CYS A 125 24.62 -13.40 -19.57
N GLY A 126 24.82 -14.62 -20.08
CA GLY A 126 24.66 -14.93 -21.48
C GLY A 126 25.41 -13.95 -22.39
N GLU A 127 24.67 -13.20 -23.20
CA GLU A 127 25.22 -12.25 -24.18
C GLU A 127 25.73 -10.93 -23.59
N TYR A 128 25.28 -10.55 -22.38
CA TYR A 128 25.74 -9.33 -21.69
C TYR A 128 27.18 -9.48 -21.16
N GLY A 129 27.63 -10.72 -20.96
CA GLY A 129 28.92 -11.03 -20.35
C GLY A 129 28.96 -10.75 -18.85
N ASP A 130 29.79 -11.49 -18.12
CA ASP A 130 29.84 -11.38 -16.66
C ASP A 130 30.73 -10.19 -16.20
N PRO A 131 30.33 -9.43 -15.16
CA PRO A 131 29.06 -9.51 -14.44
C PRO A 131 27.92 -8.70 -15.11
N CYS A 132 26.68 -9.07 -14.81
CA CYS A 132 25.46 -8.35 -15.19
C CYS A 132 24.46 -8.28 -14.03
N ALA A 133 23.52 -7.36 -14.15
CA ALA A 133 22.31 -7.32 -13.36
C ALA A 133 21.33 -8.44 -13.78
N ARG A 134 20.52 -8.95 -12.85
CA ARG A 134 19.44 -9.89 -13.15
C ARG A 134 18.18 -9.53 -12.39
N THR A 135 17.05 -9.73 -13.05
CA THR A 135 15.73 -9.52 -12.46
C THR A 135 14.75 -10.58 -12.93
N GLY A 136 13.58 -10.64 -12.31
CA GLY A 136 12.56 -11.64 -12.53
C GLY A 136 11.74 -11.88 -11.28
N TYR A 137 11.27 -13.10 -11.13
CA TYR A 137 10.47 -13.51 -9.97
C TYR A 137 10.93 -14.85 -9.43
N ARG A 138 10.65 -15.08 -8.14
CA ARG A 138 10.95 -16.34 -7.47
C ARG A 138 9.84 -16.78 -6.55
N ILE A 139 9.79 -18.08 -6.31
CA ILE A 139 8.93 -18.70 -5.32
C ILE A 139 9.79 -19.09 -4.12
N ILE A 140 9.41 -18.64 -2.94
CA ILE A 140 10.16 -18.77 -1.69
C ILE A 140 9.34 -19.61 -0.72
N ASP A 141 9.98 -20.58 -0.07
CA ASP A 141 9.39 -21.28 1.06
C ASP A 141 9.65 -20.44 2.33
N PRO A 142 8.60 -19.89 2.99
CA PRO A 142 8.78 -19.05 4.17
C PRO A 142 9.30 -19.82 5.40
N GLU A 143 9.10 -21.15 5.47
CA GLU A 143 9.61 -21.97 6.58
C GLU A 143 11.13 -22.17 6.50
N THR A 144 11.64 -22.38 5.28
CA THR A 144 13.07 -22.65 5.05
C THR A 144 13.85 -21.43 4.58
N THR A 145 13.16 -20.38 4.12
CA THR A 145 13.70 -19.19 3.43
C THR A 145 14.43 -19.52 2.11
N GLU A 146 14.27 -20.73 1.58
CA GLU A 146 14.90 -21.15 0.33
C GLU A 146 14.06 -20.79 -0.89
N THR A 147 14.75 -20.47 -1.99
CA THR A 147 14.11 -20.33 -3.30
C THR A 147 13.74 -21.72 -3.81
N VAL A 148 12.45 -21.96 -4.00
CA VAL A 148 11.88 -23.20 -4.54
C VAL A 148 12.01 -23.23 -6.06
N SER A 149 11.74 -22.11 -6.72
CA SER A 149 11.91 -21.93 -8.16
C SER A 149 12.16 -20.45 -8.48
N GLU A 150 12.80 -20.21 -9.62
CA GLU A 150 13.10 -18.86 -10.10
C GLU A 150 12.95 -18.82 -11.62
N TYR A 151 12.37 -17.73 -12.11
CA TYR A 151 12.47 -17.29 -13.49
C TYR A 151 13.15 -15.93 -13.48
N SER A 152 14.27 -15.81 -14.20
CA SER A 152 15.01 -14.56 -14.26
C SER A 152 15.77 -14.42 -15.58
N PHE A 153 16.09 -13.18 -15.93
CA PHE A 153 16.83 -12.82 -17.14
C PHE A 153 17.85 -11.72 -16.84
N PRO A 154 18.94 -11.62 -17.64
CA PRO A 154 19.92 -10.57 -17.47
C PRO A 154 19.42 -9.25 -18.07
N VAL A 155 19.77 -8.15 -17.40
CA VAL A 155 19.50 -6.77 -17.84
C VAL A 155 20.80 -5.96 -17.82
N GLY A 156 20.84 -4.86 -18.58
CA GLY A 156 22.06 -4.06 -18.75
C GLY A 156 22.48 -3.30 -17.48
N SER A 157 21.51 -2.87 -16.70
CA SER A 157 21.63 -2.23 -15.38
C SER A 157 20.55 -2.83 -14.48
N ILE A 158 20.68 -2.72 -13.15
CA ILE A 158 19.52 -2.93 -12.28
C ILE A 158 18.66 -1.69 -12.27
N THR A 159 19.26 -0.49 -12.13
CA THR A 159 18.52 0.76 -11.98
C THR A 159 17.65 1.03 -13.21
N ASP A 160 16.35 1.05 -12.98
CA ASP A 160 15.28 1.32 -13.95
C ASP A 160 15.15 0.24 -15.04
N SER A 161 15.49 -1.01 -14.67
CA SER A 161 15.37 -2.19 -15.53
C SER A 161 14.76 -3.38 -14.76
N GLU A 162 14.30 -3.16 -13.53
CA GLU A 162 13.82 -4.23 -12.65
C GLU A 162 12.41 -4.69 -13.01
N VAL A 163 12.16 -6.00 -12.86
CA VAL A 163 10.81 -6.53 -12.70
C VAL A 163 10.31 -6.05 -11.33
N HIS A 164 9.37 -5.12 -11.37
CA HIS A 164 8.69 -4.62 -10.17
C HIS A 164 7.48 -5.47 -9.78
N ALA A 165 6.81 -6.07 -10.76
CA ALA A 165 5.51 -6.69 -10.55
C ALA A 165 5.36 -8.08 -11.14
N VAL A 166 4.64 -8.96 -10.43
CA VAL A 166 4.41 -10.35 -10.84
C VAL A 166 3.20 -11.01 -10.16
N ASP A 167 2.16 -11.26 -10.95
CA ASP A 167 0.90 -11.78 -10.42
C ASP A 167 0.51 -13.16 -11.02
N PRO A 168 -0.14 -14.07 -10.25
CA PRO A 168 -0.64 -15.35 -10.79
C PRO A 168 -1.82 -15.19 -11.76
N THR A 169 -1.67 -15.74 -12.96
CA THR A 169 -2.72 -15.68 -14.01
C THR A 169 -3.92 -16.64 -13.80
N GLY A 170 -4.03 -17.29 -12.64
CA GLY A 170 -5.07 -18.30 -12.33
C GLY A 170 -4.94 -19.66 -13.05
N ASN A 171 -4.24 -19.74 -14.19
CA ASN A 171 -4.03 -20.98 -14.96
C ASN A 171 -2.69 -21.68 -14.64
N GLY A 172 -2.02 -21.29 -13.54
CA GLY A 172 -0.73 -21.84 -13.11
C GLY A 172 0.50 -21.21 -13.78
N GLY A 173 0.31 -20.14 -14.57
CA GLY A 173 1.38 -19.25 -15.04
C GLY A 173 1.40 -17.93 -14.28
N PHE A 174 2.39 -17.09 -14.57
CA PHE A 174 2.55 -15.76 -13.97
C PHE A 174 2.60 -14.71 -15.07
N VAL A 175 2.03 -13.53 -14.81
CA VAL A 175 2.24 -12.31 -15.60
C VAL A 175 3.27 -11.45 -14.87
N TYR A 176 4.14 -10.74 -15.58
CA TYR A 176 5.11 -9.83 -14.96
C TYR A 176 5.40 -8.64 -15.87
N THR A 177 5.89 -7.55 -15.27
CA THR A 177 6.40 -6.37 -16.00
C THR A 177 7.88 -6.54 -16.32
N ASP A 178 8.27 -6.30 -17.56
CA ASP A 178 9.67 -6.14 -17.96
C ASP A 178 9.89 -4.67 -18.28
N MET A 179 10.38 -3.94 -17.26
CA MET A 179 10.62 -2.50 -17.32
C MET A 179 11.71 -2.14 -18.33
N ASP A 180 12.77 -2.95 -18.43
CA ASP A 180 13.90 -2.68 -19.34
C ASP A 180 13.42 -2.57 -20.80
N ALA A 181 12.53 -3.48 -21.22
CA ALA A 181 11.97 -3.50 -22.57
C ALA A 181 10.58 -2.83 -22.69
N GLU A 182 10.02 -2.32 -21.58
CA GLU A 182 8.66 -1.80 -21.44
C GLU A 182 7.59 -2.72 -22.07
N ARG A 183 7.48 -3.92 -21.51
CA ARG A 183 6.52 -4.95 -21.95
C ARG A 183 5.89 -5.68 -20.78
N VAL A 184 4.70 -6.22 -21.02
CA VAL A 184 4.01 -7.12 -20.09
C VAL A 184 4.09 -8.53 -20.66
N VAL A 185 4.54 -9.48 -19.85
CA VAL A 185 4.87 -10.83 -20.31
C VAL A 185 4.16 -11.87 -19.46
N VAL A 186 3.66 -12.92 -20.09
CA VAL A 186 3.13 -14.09 -19.41
C VAL A 186 4.10 -15.23 -19.59
N ALA A 187 4.52 -15.83 -18.49
CA ALA A 187 5.36 -17.00 -18.46
C ALA A 187 4.64 -18.22 -17.89
N GLU A 188 4.73 -19.34 -18.62
CA GLU A 188 4.20 -20.64 -18.20
C GLU A 188 5.31 -21.68 -18.29
N ASN A 189 5.51 -22.46 -17.23
CA ASN A 189 6.56 -23.50 -17.17
C ASN A 189 7.97 -22.98 -17.55
N GLY A 190 8.28 -21.74 -17.17
CA GLY A 190 9.57 -21.10 -17.44
C GLY A 190 9.78 -20.66 -18.89
N SER A 191 8.71 -20.54 -19.70
CA SER A 191 8.76 -20.01 -21.06
C SER A 191 7.76 -18.86 -21.22
N GLU A 192 8.17 -17.79 -21.89
CA GLU A 192 7.26 -16.71 -22.30
C GLU A 192 6.27 -17.26 -23.35
N VAL A 193 4.96 -17.11 -23.08
CA VAL A 193 3.89 -17.62 -23.96
C VAL A 193 3.04 -16.50 -24.57
N TRP A 194 3.11 -15.31 -23.99
CA TRP A 194 2.43 -14.11 -24.49
C TRP A 194 3.19 -12.85 -24.06
N THR A 195 3.12 -11.81 -24.88
CA THR A 195 3.76 -10.52 -24.64
C THR A 195 2.88 -9.42 -25.23
N TRP A 196 2.73 -8.32 -24.49
CA TRP A 196 2.29 -7.04 -25.01
C TRP A 196 3.46 -6.06 -24.96
N ASN A 197 3.76 -5.40 -26.07
CA ASN A 197 4.83 -4.39 -26.14
C ASN A 197 4.20 -3.01 -26.04
N ALA A 198 4.68 -2.17 -25.12
CA ALA A 198 4.14 -0.83 -24.97
C ALA A 198 4.32 0.05 -26.21
N SER A 199 5.32 -0.25 -27.05
CA SER A 199 5.57 0.40 -28.35
C SER A 199 4.44 0.25 -29.38
N GLU A 200 3.46 -0.62 -29.15
CA GLU A 200 2.24 -0.70 -29.96
C GLU A 200 1.28 0.48 -29.68
N ARG A 201 1.46 1.17 -28.54
CA ARG A 201 0.64 2.30 -28.11
C ARG A 201 1.46 3.57 -27.86
N TYR A 202 2.62 3.47 -27.22
CA TYR A 202 3.45 4.60 -26.83
C TYR A 202 4.65 4.75 -27.77
N GLU A 203 5.21 5.95 -27.83
CA GLU A 203 6.35 6.26 -28.69
C GLU A 203 7.67 5.80 -28.07
N ALA A 204 8.16 4.67 -28.55
CA ALA A 204 9.39 4.07 -28.06
C ALA A 204 10.63 4.71 -28.69
N PRO A 205 11.74 4.81 -27.94
CA PRO A 205 13.03 5.19 -28.51
C PRO A 205 13.52 4.10 -29.48
N GLU A 206 14.52 4.43 -30.31
CA GLU A 206 15.10 3.46 -31.27
C GLU A 206 15.59 2.17 -30.57
N ASP A 207 16.08 2.32 -29.34
CA ASP A 207 16.44 1.24 -28.45
C ASP A 207 15.61 1.35 -27.16
N PRO A 208 14.56 0.51 -26.97
CA PRO A 208 13.67 0.56 -25.81
C PRO A 208 14.39 0.44 -24.47
N THR A 209 15.54 -0.26 -24.42
CA THR A 209 16.30 -0.49 -23.18
C THR A 209 17.34 0.59 -22.89
N SER A 210 17.39 1.64 -23.71
CA SER A 210 18.39 2.71 -23.57
C SER A 210 18.10 3.71 -22.44
N ARG A 211 16.88 3.69 -21.90
CA ARG A 211 16.37 4.62 -20.89
C ARG A 211 15.08 4.11 -20.26
N ASP A 212 14.72 4.70 -19.14
CA ASP A 212 13.47 4.48 -18.41
C ASP A 212 12.32 5.36 -18.91
N TRP A 213 11.77 5.02 -20.09
CA TRP A 213 10.84 5.93 -20.78
C TRP A 213 9.40 5.80 -20.30
N LEU A 214 8.91 4.63 -19.91
CA LEU A 214 7.56 4.45 -19.36
C LEU A 214 7.54 4.06 -17.89
N HIS A 215 8.57 3.37 -17.41
CA HIS A 215 8.67 2.84 -16.06
C HIS A 215 7.43 2.00 -15.72
N ILE A 216 7.09 0.99 -16.54
CA ILE A 216 5.95 0.10 -16.25
C ILE A 216 6.26 -0.67 -14.96
N ASN A 217 5.58 -0.27 -13.89
CA ASN A 217 5.93 -0.68 -12.53
C ASN A 217 4.96 -1.68 -11.91
N ASP A 218 3.83 -1.95 -12.57
CA ASP A 218 2.80 -2.81 -11.99
C ASP A 218 1.99 -3.59 -13.03
N VAL A 219 1.59 -4.82 -12.67
CA VAL A 219 0.63 -5.63 -13.44
C VAL A 219 -0.18 -6.59 -12.55
N ASP A 220 -1.50 -6.44 -12.61
CA ASP A 220 -2.46 -7.27 -11.89
C ASP A 220 -3.35 -8.09 -12.83
N THR A 221 -3.64 -9.34 -12.49
CA THR A 221 -4.64 -10.17 -13.19
C THR A 221 -6.05 -9.83 -12.71
N ILE A 222 -6.79 -9.09 -13.54
CA ILE A 222 -8.18 -8.69 -13.26
C ILE A 222 -9.23 -9.58 -13.96
N GLY A 223 -8.79 -10.68 -14.58
CA GLY A 223 -9.68 -11.60 -15.29
C GLY A 223 -8.92 -12.58 -16.17
N ASP A 224 -9.63 -13.53 -16.79
CA ASP A 224 -9.00 -14.52 -17.69
C ASP A 224 -8.43 -13.82 -18.93
N GLY A 225 -7.10 -13.71 -18.98
CA GLY A 225 -6.40 -12.98 -20.03
C GLY A 225 -6.58 -11.46 -19.98
N ARG A 226 -7.01 -10.90 -18.84
CA ARG A 226 -7.14 -9.45 -18.64
C ARG A 226 -6.19 -8.97 -17.55
N PHE A 227 -5.49 -7.87 -17.80
CA PHE A 227 -4.49 -7.33 -16.90
C PHE A 227 -4.68 -5.83 -16.70
N LEU A 228 -4.61 -5.36 -15.45
CA LEU A 228 -4.49 -3.93 -15.13
C LEU A 228 -3.00 -3.60 -15.04
N VAL A 229 -2.56 -2.54 -15.70
CA VAL A 229 -1.13 -2.21 -15.82
C VAL A 229 -0.93 -0.74 -15.50
N SER A 230 0.05 -0.44 -14.65
CA SER A 230 0.48 0.93 -14.37
C SER A 230 1.61 1.36 -15.31
N VAL A 231 1.38 2.42 -16.07
CA VAL A 231 2.36 3.09 -16.92
C VAL A 231 2.77 4.39 -16.23
N ARG A 232 3.72 4.27 -15.29
CA ARG A 232 4.07 5.32 -14.31
C ARG A 232 4.42 6.65 -14.97
N ASN A 233 5.36 6.66 -15.92
CA ASN A 233 5.86 7.91 -16.49
C ASN A 233 4.85 8.60 -17.42
N ALA A 234 3.81 7.90 -17.87
CA ALA A 234 2.71 8.41 -18.68
C ALA A 234 1.49 8.86 -17.85
N ASN A 235 1.52 8.70 -16.52
CA ASN A 235 0.39 8.95 -15.62
C ASN A 235 -0.90 8.19 -16.02
N GLN A 236 -0.75 6.98 -16.58
CA GLN A 236 -1.85 6.21 -17.14
C GLN A 236 -1.91 4.82 -16.53
N LEU A 237 -3.13 4.30 -16.38
CA LEU A 237 -3.36 2.88 -16.24
C LEU A 237 -4.01 2.35 -17.50
N VAL A 238 -3.69 1.13 -17.89
CA VAL A 238 -4.30 0.47 -19.04
C VAL A 238 -4.82 -0.91 -18.66
N VAL A 239 -5.98 -1.26 -19.19
CA VAL A 239 -6.48 -2.63 -19.14
C VAL A 239 -6.10 -3.32 -20.45
N LEU A 240 -5.32 -4.39 -20.35
CA LEU A 240 -4.93 -5.24 -21.45
C LEU A 240 -5.86 -6.45 -21.53
N GLU A 241 -6.26 -6.83 -22.74
CA GLU A 241 -6.92 -8.10 -23.02
C GLU A 241 -6.12 -8.90 -24.06
N ARG A 242 -5.81 -10.17 -23.74
CA ARG A 242 -5.06 -11.05 -24.64
C ARG A 242 -5.80 -11.26 -25.95
N GLY A 243 -5.17 -10.83 -27.04
CA GLY A 243 -5.73 -10.94 -28.39
C GLY A 243 -6.43 -9.68 -28.89
N GLU A 244 -6.71 -8.71 -28.01
CA GLU A 244 -7.31 -7.42 -28.35
C GLU A 244 -6.35 -6.24 -28.12
N GLY A 245 -5.45 -6.32 -27.12
CA GLY A 245 -4.53 -5.25 -26.76
C GLY A 245 -5.11 -4.38 -25.64
N VAL A 246 -4.93 -3.06 -25.71
CA VAL A 246 -5.48 -2.11 -24.73
C VAL A 246 -6.98 -1.93 -24.99
N VAL A 247 -7.83 -2.31 -24.02
CA VAL A 247 -9.29 -2.23 -24.10
C VAL A 247 -9.88 -1.08 -23.26
N GLU A 248 -9.16 -0.63 -22.23
CA GLU A 248 -9.51 0.54 -21.43
C GLU A 248 -8.26 1.33 -21.02
N VAL A 249 -8.42 2.65 -20.88
CA VAL A 249 -7.40 3.60 -20.42
C VAL A 249 -8.01 4.41 -19.29
N ILE A 250 -7.34 4.41 -18.15
CA ILE A 250 -7.66 5.27 -17.01
C ILE A 250 -6.69 6.45 -17.07
N ASN A 251 -7.23 7.66 -16.85
CA ASN A 251 -6.53 8.93 -17.06
C ASN A 251 -6.05 9.13 -18.51
N GLU A 252 -6.97 8.95 -19.46
CA GLU A 252 -6.69 9.16 -20.88
C GLU A 252 -6.19 10.60 -21.14
N ASP A 253 -5.22 10.68 -22.03
CA ASP A 253 -4.61 11.94 -22.44
C ASP A 253 -5.60 12.85 -23.18
N ASP A 254 -5.62 14.12 -22.79
CA ASP A 254 -6.46 15.16 -23.38
C ASP A 254 -5.67 16.21 -24.19
N GLY A 255 -4.36 16.00 -24.36
CA GLY A 255 -3.42 16.86 -25.07
C GLY A 255 -3.03 18.12 -24.30
N THR A 256 -3.14 18.10 -22.96
CA THR A 256 -2.85 19.28 -22.11
C THR A 256 -1.71 19.09 -21.11
N SER A 257 -1.20 17.86 -20.97
CA SER A 257 -0.31 17.49 -19.85
C SER A 257 1.11 17.11 -20.26
N ASP A 258 1.46 17.14 -21.54
CA ASP A 258 2.74 16.67 -22.12
C ASP A 258 3.99 17.13 -21.36
N ASP A 259 4.03 18.41 -20.98
CA ASP A 259 5.15 19.00 -20.23
C ASP A 259 5.46 18.22 -18.94
N ASN A 260 4.46 17.59 -18.31
CA ASN A 260 4.65 16.77 -17.12
C ASN A 260 5.31 15.41 -17.41
N CYS A 261 5.01 14.80 -18.55
CA CYS A 261 5.51 13.48 -18.92
C CYS A 261 6.84 13.51 -19.68
N ILE A 262 7.23 14.66 -20.22
CA ILE A 262 8.50 14.86 -20.95
C ILE A 262 9.64 15.34 -20.02
N ASP A 263 9.34 15.89 -18.83
CA ASP A 263 10.36 16.53 -17.96
C ASP A 263 11.37 15.52 -17.38
N GLY A 264 12.63 15.60 -17.83
CA GLY A 264 13.74 14.74 -17.42
C GLY A 264 14.38 14.01 -18.60
N ASP A 265 15.71 13.83 -18.58
CA ASP A 265 16.51 13.35 -19.72
C ASP A 265 16.18 11.90 -20.20
N GLN A 266 15.21 11.21 -19.58
CA GLN A 266 14.95 9.77 -19.81
C GLN A 266 13.47 9.37 -20.00
N ARG A 267 12.50 10.30 -19.96
CA ARG A 267 11.06 9.96 -20.02
C ARG A 267 10.51 9.81 -21.44
N LEU A 268 9.19 9.96 -21.59
CA LEU A 268 8.48 10.03 -22.87
C LEU A 268 9.12 11.10 -23.76
N HIS A 269 9.18 10.80 -25.05
CA HIS A 269 9.64 11.75 -26.06
C HIS A 269 8.75 11.63 -27.29
N ASP A 270 8.47 12.77 -27.90
CA ASP A 270 7.79 12.88 -29.20
C ASP A 270 8.72 12.36 -30.30
N ALA A 271 8.59 11.08 -30.63
CA ALA A 271 9.44 10.36 -31.57
C ALA A 271 9.01 10.61 -33.02
N ASP A 272 7.73 10.91 -33.26
CA ASP A 272 7.19 11.12 -34.60
C ASP A 272 7.12 12.59 -35.04
N GLY A 273 7.28 13.51 -34.10
CA GLY A 273 7.41 14.95 -34.28
C GLY A 273 6.07 15.67 -34.46
N ASP A 274 4.96 15.11 -33.99
CA ASP A 274 3.64 15.72 -34.08
C ASP A 274 3.35 16.76 -32.98
N GLY A 275 4.18 16.77 -31.93
CA GLY A 275 4.13 17.70 -30.81
C GLY A 275 3.17 17.29 -29.68
N ASP A 276 2.81 16.01 -29.60
CA ASP A 276 1.93 15.40 -28.59
C ASP A 276 2.61 14.15 -27.99
N VAL A 277 2.40 13.87 -26.71
CA VAL A 277 2.74 12.56 -26.13
C VAL A 277 1.62 12.09 -25.25
N ARG A 278 1.36 10.77 -25.22
CA ARG A 278 0.31 10.17 -24.37
C ARG A 278 0.60 10.40 -22.89
N CYS A 279 0.03 11.47 -22.34
CA CYS A 279 0.24 11.90 -20.96
C CYS A 279 -1.09 12.15 -20.25
N GLY A 280 -1.38 11.35 -19.22
CA GLY A 280 -2.56 11.57 -18.38
C GLY A 280 -2.46 12.85 -17.53
N ASP A 281 -3.61 13.38 -17.10
CA ASP A 281 -3.70 14.57 -16.23
C ASP A 281 -3.05 14.26 -14.86
N PRO A 282 -1.95 14.95 -14.47
CA PRO A 282 -1.26 14.72 -13.21
C PRO A 282 -2.09 15.08 -11.97
N SER A 283 -3.22 15.77 -12.13
CA SER A 283 -4.16 16.06 -11.03
C SER A 283 -5.08 14.88 -10.71
N VAL A 284 -5.27 13.95 -11.64
CA VAL A 284 -5.99 12.69 -11.44
C VAL A 284 -5.07 11.69 -10.75
N ILE A 285 -3.94 11.36 -11.39
CA ILE A 285 -2.85 10.53 -10.86
C ILE A 285 -1.53 11.00 -11.47
N LYS A 286 -0.42 10.88 -10.74
CA LYS A 286 0.91 11.28 -11.18
C LYS A 286 1.95 10.27 -10.70
N GLU A 287 2.60 9.61 -11.66
CA GLU A 287 3.66 8.61 -11.40
C GLU A 287 3.26 7.59 -10.33
N GLN A 288 2.06 7.05 -10.52
CA GLN A 288 1.39 6.12 -9.62
C GLN A 288 2.02 4.73 -9.58
N HIS A 289 1.63 3.94 -8.58
CA HIS A 289 2.02 2.55 -8.39
C HIS A 289 0.80 1.70 -7.97
N ASN A 290 0.93 0.37 -8.17
CA ASN A 290 0.07 -0.69 -7.67
C ASN A 290 -1.43 -0.35 -7.64
N PRO A 291 -2.04 -0.14 -8.82
CA PRO A 291 -3.47 0.10 -8.92
C PRO A 291 -4.28 -1.18 -8.68
N GLN A 292 -5.21 -1.15 -7.72
CA GLN A 292 -6.11 -2.27 -7.48
C GLN A 292 -7.48 -2.02 -8.13
N TRP A 293 -7.91 -2.93 -9.02
CA TRP A 293 -9.26 -2.88 -9.58
C TRP A 293 -10.32 -3.24 -8.53
N LEU A 294 -11.29 -2.37 -8.25
CA LEU A 294 -12.30 -2.63 -7.21
C LEU A 294 -13.61 -3.22 -7.76
N GLY A 295 -13.82 -3.16 -9.08
CA GLY A 295 -15.06 -3.52 -9.75
C GLY A 295 -15.45 -2.46 -10.79
N ASP A 296 -16.49 -2.72 -11.58
CA ASP A 296 -16.89 -1.89 -12.74
C ASP A 296 -16.96 -0.40 -12.38
N GLY A 297 -16.03 0.37 -12.96
CA GLY A 297 -15.94 1.81 -12.79
C GLY A 297 -15.22 2.29 -11.53
N ALA A 298 -14.45 1.47 -10.81
CA ALA A 298 -13.64 1.91 -9.68
C ALA A 298 -12.24 1.28 -9.63
N VAL A 299 -11.22 2.10 -9.39
CA VAL A 299 -9.83 1.68 -9.20
C VAL A 299 -9.20 2.43 -8.04
N LEU A 300 -8.51 1.72 -7.15
CA LEU A 300 -7.71 2.28 -6.06
C LEU A 300 -6.27 2.41 -6.52
N VAL A 301 -5.60 3.51 -6.19
CA VAL A 301 -4.27 3.84 -6.71
C VAL A 301 -3.41 4.47 -5.62
N ALA A 302 -2.16 4.00 -5.48
CA ALA A 302 -1.13 4.73 -4.77
C ALA A 302 -0.53 5.81 -5.70
N ASP A 303 -0.96 7.06 -5.50
CA ASP A 303 -0.62 8.21 -6.34
C ASP A 303 0.64 8.91 -5.79
N SER A 304 1.78 8.30 -6.07
CA SER A 304 3.04 8.50 -5.35
C SER A 304 3.56 9.94 -5.39
N GLU A 305 3.58 10.60 -6.56
CA GLU A 305 4.09 11.97 -6.68
C GLU A 305 3.09 13.05 -6.22
N ASN A 306 1.88 12.64 -5.81
CA ASN A 306 0.88 13.48 -5.17
C ASN A 306 0.73 13.16 -3.66
N ASP A 307 1.57 12.28 -3.11
CA ASP A 307 1.60 11.89 -1.69
C ASP A 307 0.21 11.48 -1.15
N ARG A 308 -0.52 10.67 -1.93
CA ARG A 308 -1.87 10.23 -1.57
C ARG A 308 -2.17 8.82 -2.04
N VAL A 309 -3.15 8.21 -1.39
CA VAL A 309 -3.91 7.10 -1.95
C VAL A 309 -5.24 7.66 -2.46
N VAL A 310 -5.64 7.28 -3.67
CA VAL A 310 -6.87 7.78 -4.32
C VAL A 310 -7.68 6.63 -4.90
N GLU A 311 -8.99 6.65 -4.64
CA GLU A 311 -9.96 5.83 -5.36
C GLU A 311 -10.57 6.68 -6.48
N LEU A 312 -10.43 6.23 -7.72
CA LEU A 312 -11.00 6.88 -8.90
C LEU A 312 -12.27 6.17 -9.30
N HIS A 313 -13.34 6.93 -9.57
CA HIS A 313 -14.58 6.41 -10.13
C HIS A 313 -14.78 6.90 -11.56
N ARG A 314 -15.33 6.03 -12.41
CA ARG A 314 -15.73 6.36 -13.77
C ARG A 314 -17.02 7.17 -13.76
N THR A 315 -17.01 8.32 -14.42
CA THR A 315 -18.18 9.18 -14.57
C THR A 315 -19.12 8.67 -15.67
N GLU A 316 -20.34 9.20 -15.72
CA GLU A 316 -21.31 8.89 -16.79
C GLU A 316 -20.77 9.19 -18.21
N ASN A 317 -19.78 10.08 -18.32
CA ASN A 317 -19.17 10.47 -19.59
C ASN A 317 -17.94 9.62 -19.94
N GLY A 318 -17.56 8.66 -19.09
CA GLY A 318 -16.41 7.78 -19.26
C GLY A 318 -15.08 8.32 -18.73
N SER A 319 -15.02 9.56 -18.23
CA SER A 319 -13.83 10.10 -17.56
C SER A 319 -13.64 9.49 -16.17
N TRP A 320 -12.45 9.60 -15.60
CA TRP A 320 -12.13 9.10 -14.27
C TRP A 320 -11.86 10.26 -13.31
N GLU A 321 -12.48 10.24 -12.13
CA GLU A 321 -12.36 11.33 -11.14
C GLU A 321 -12.14 10.78 -9.72
N PRO A 322 -11.36 11.49 -8.86
CA PRO A 322 -11.21 11.10 -7.46
C PRO A 322 -12.54 11.06 -6.70
N ALA A 323 -12.88 9.88 -6.18
CA ALA A 323 -14.05 9.64 -5.34
C ALA A 323 -13.70 9.59 -3.86
N TRP A 324 -12.52 9.07 -3.50
CA TRP A 324 -12.02 8.99 -2.12
C TRP A 324 -10.50 9.23 -2.09
N VAL A 325 -9.99 9.86 -1.03
CA VAL A 325 -8.57 10.21 -0.91
C VAL A 325 -8.09 10.13 0.54
N VAL A 326 -6.91 9.53 0.75
CA VAL A 326 -6.14 9.60 2.00
C VAL A 326 -4.78 10.24 1.73
N ARG A 327 -4.41 11.23 2.56
CA ARG A 327 -3.13 11.95 2.51
C ARG A 327 -2.32 11.86 3.79
N GLU A 328 -2.92 11.37 4.87
CA GLU A 328 -2.33 11.33 6.19
C GLU A 328 -2.81 10.07 6.89
N ALA A 329 -1.91 9.40 7.60
CA ALA A 329 -2.24 8.28 8.47
C ALA A 329 -1.62 8.50 9.85
N GLY A 330 -2.48 8.60 10.86
CA GLY A 330 -2.07 8.78 12.25
C GLY A 330 -1.24 10.05 12.47
N GLY A 331 -1.58 11.20 11.86
CA GLY A 331 -0.86 12.47 12.10
C GLY A 331 0.38 12.71 11.26
N VAL A 332 0.69 11.79 10.35
CA VAL A 332 1.87 11.86 9.49
C VAL A 332 1.37 11.77 8.06
N ALA A 333 1.63 12.85 7.30
CA ALA A 333 1.34 12.89 5.87
C ALA A 333 2.03 11.71 5.19
N LEU A 334 1.35 11.07 4.24
CA LEU A 334 1.97 10.05 3.41
C LEU A 334 3.15 10.68 2.66
N ASP A 335 4.19 9.88 2.43
CA ASP A 335 5.40 10.30 1.73
C ASP A 335 5.74 9.20 0.73
N TRP A 336 5.44 9.47 -0.54
CA TRP A 336 5.63 8.58 -1.67
C TRP A 336 5.00 7.20 -1.46
N PRO A 337 3.67 7.10 -1.23
CA PRO A 337 3.01 5.80 -1.10
C PRO A 337 3.11 5.03 -2.41
N ARG A 338 3.36 3.73 -2.35
CA ARG A 338 3.55 2.91 -3.57
C ARG A 338 2.60 1.73 -3.70
N ASP A 339 1.79 1.48 -2.68
CA ASP A 339 0.83 0.42 -2.74
C ASP A 339 -0.35 0.70 -1.81
N ALA A 340 -1.55 0.29 -2.23
CA ALA A 340 -2.78 0.46 -1.51
C ALA A 340 -3.84 -0.60 -1.87
N ASP A 341 -4.20 -1.43 -0.89
CA ASP A 341 -5.19 -2.49 -1.06
C ASP A 341 -6.45 -2.25 -0.25
N ARG A 342 -7.61 -2.26 -0.91
CA ARG A 342 -8.91 -2.33 -0.25
C ARG A 342 -9.12 -3.76 0.26
N LEU A 343 -9.32 -3.86 1.56
CA LEU A 343 -9.59 -5.13 2.24
C LEU A 343 -11.11 -5.43 2.26
N PRO A 344 -11.53 -6.70 2.43
CA PRO A 344 -12.94 -7.08 2.48
C PRO A 344 -13.76 -6.44 3.61
N ASN A 345 -13.10 -5.98 4.68
CA ASN A 345 -13.77 -5.21 5.75
C ASN A 345 -14.01 -3.75 5.36
N GLY A 346 -13.43 -3.27 4.26
CA GLY A 346 -13.52 -1.88 3.82
C GLY A 346 -12.34 -1.02 4.26
N ASN A 347 -11.43 -1.55 5.07
CA ASN A 347 -10.18 -0.86 5.38
C ASN A 347 -9.26 -0.84 4.16
N THR A 348 -8.25 0.00 4.21
CA THR A 348 -7.22 0.10 3.18
C THR A 348 -5.85 -0.10 3.80
N LEU A 349 -5.12 -1.11 3.34
CA LEU A 349 -3.72 -1.33 3.67
C LEU A 349 -2.87 -0.45 2.75
N VAL A 350 -1.92 0.31 3.28
CA VAL A 350 -1.16 1.31 2.54
C VAL A 350 0.32 1.15 2.85
N THR A 351 1.11 1.10 1.78
CA THR A 351 2.57 1.11 1.85
C THR A 351 3.10 2.54 1.73
N ASP A 352 3.40 3.16 2.88
CA ASP A 352 3.87 4.54 3.01
C ASP A 352 5.41 4.57 2.99
N SER A 353 5.95 4.46 1.78
CA SER A 353 7.32 3.98 1.51
C SER A 353 8.42 4.86 2.12
N LEU A 354 8.37 6.18 1.99
CA LEU A 354 9.43 7.05 2.51
C LEU A 354 9.27 7.37 4.00
N ASN A 355 8.06 7.22 4.56
CA ASN A 355 7.87 7.08 6.00
C ASN A 355 8.29 5.70 6.53
N ARG A 356 8.61 4.75 5.64
CA ARG A 356 9.16 3.41 5.91
C ARG A 356 8.27 2.60 6.84
N ARG A 357 6.97 2.64 6.58
CA ARG A 357 5.93 1.96 7.34
C ARG A 357 4.87 1.39 6.40
N VAL A 358 4.14 0.41 6.90
CA VAL A 358 2.86 -0.03 6.34
C VAL A 358 1.79 0.35 7.35
N VAL A 359 0.68 0.93 6.90
CA VAL A 359 -0.44 1.35 7.74
C VAL A 359 -1.74 0.78 7.22
N GLU A 360 -2.68 0.48 8.10
CA GLU A 360 -4.06 0.21 7.70
C GLU A 360 -4.94 1.33 8.20
N VAL A 361 -5.77 1.87 7.32
CA VAL A 361 -6.76 2.91 7.60
C VAL A 361 -8.17 2.37 7.41
N ASP A 362 -9.13 2.86 8.18
CA ASP A 362 -10.54 2.56 7.95
C ASP A 362 -11.12 3.40 6.80
N SER A 363 -12.43 3.26 6.54
CA SER A 363 -13.10 4.01 5.47
C SER A 363 -13.00 5.54 5.65
N GLU A 364 -12.86 6.01 6.89
CA GLU A 364 -12.70 7.43 7.26
C GLU A 364 -11.26 7.92 7.15
N GLY A 365 -10.33 7.06 6.76
CA GLY A 365 -8.91 7.37 6.66
C GLY A 365 -8.20 7.36 8.02
N GLU A 366 -8.86 6.91 9.09
CA GLU A 366 -8.26 6.84 10.42
C GLU A 366 -7.39 5.59 10.54
N MET A 367 -6.17 5.76 11.06
CA MET A 367 -5.20 4.67 11.18
C MET A 367 -5.61 3.68 12.28
N VAL A 368 -5.87 2.43 11.89
CA VAL A 368 -6.27 1.32 12.77
C VAL A 368 -5.15 0.33 13.06
N TRP A 369 -4.11 0.27 12.23
CA TRP A 369 -2.91 -0.55 12.45
C TRP A 369 -1.68 0.05 11.75
N ALA A 370 -0.48 -0.28 12.23
CA ALA A 370 0.78 0.09 11.58
C ALA A 370 1.93 -0.87 11.92
N ALA A 371 2.88 -1.03 10.99
CA ALA A 371 4.18 -1.69 11.18
C ALA A 371 5.33 -0.81 10.67
N GLN A 372 6.44 -0.76 11.41
CA GLN A 372 7.58 0.11 11.09
C GLN A 372 8.71 -0.65 10.38
N VAL A 373 8.50 -0.90 9.09
CA VAL A 373 9.40 -1.68 8.22
C VAL A 373 10.85 -1.21 8.28
N GLY A 374 11.08 0.11 8.24
CA GLY A 374 12.43 0.67 8.23
C GLY A 374 13.28 0.32 9.47
N SER A 375 12.65 0.02 10.61
CA SER A 375 13.36 -0.45 11.81
C SER A 375 13.53 -1.96 11.88
N ASP A 376 12.79 -2.70 11.06
CA ASP A 376 12.73 -4.16 11.12
C ASP A 376 13.65 -4.84 10.10
N VAL A 377 14.05 -4.15 9.04
CA VAL A 377 15.07 -4.64 8.10
C VAL A 377 16.44 -4.77 8.78
N THR A 378 17.25 -5.73 8.30
CA THR A 378 18.61 -5.96 8.83
C THR A 378 19.66 -5.04 8.21
N SER A 379 19.34 -4.43 7.08
CA SER A 379 20.26 -3.62 6.27
C SER A 379 19.47 -2.77 5.27
N GLY A 380 20.08 -1.71 4.75
CA GLY A 380 19.43 -0.81 3.81
C GLY A 380 18.47 0.19 4.48
N PRO A 381 17.79 1.01 3.68
CA PRO A 381 16.85 2.01 4.19
C PRO A 381 15.51 1.41 4.63
N GLY A 382 15.16 0.21 4.16
CA GLY A 382 13.90 -0.48 4.48
C GLY A 382 12.68 0.26 3.93
N ILE A 383 12.67 0.46 2.61
CA ILE A 383 11.60 1.16 1.88
C ILE A 383 10.60 0.10 1.42
N PRO A 384 9.45 -0.07 2.10
CA PRO A 384 8.46 -1.05 1.67
C PRO A 384 7.93 -0.65 0.28
N TYR A 385 7.73 -1.63 -0.59
CA TYR A 385 7.24 -1.46 -1.96
C TYR A 385 5.75 -1.79 -2.03
N GLU A 386 5.41 -3.02 -1.63
CA GLU A 386 4.06 -3.58 -1.62
C GLU A 386 3.83 -4.32 -0.29
N ALA A 387 2.56 -4.46 0.12
CA ALA A 387 2.21 -5.21 1.31
C ALA A 387 0.84 -5.91 1.26
N ASP A 388 0.86 -7.24 1.28
CA ASP A 388 -0.32 -8.10 1.37
C ASP A 388 -0.84 -8.42 2.79
N ARG A 389 -2.17 -8.31 2.99
CA ARG A 389 -2.85 -8.79 4.22
C ARG A 389 -3.17 -10.29 4.12
N LEU A 390 -2.64 -11.12 5.01
CA LEU A 390 -2.92 -12.57 4.97
C LEU A 390 -4.13 -12.97 5.84
N PRO A 391 -4.92 -13.99 5.40
CA PRO A 391 -4.78 -14.80 4.19
C PRO A 391 -5.55 -14.22 2.98
N VAL A 392 -5.84 -12.92 2.98
CA VAL A 392 -6.60 -12.28 1.89
C VAL A 392 -5.74 -12.21 0.63
N GLY A 393 -4.49 -11.76 0.77
CA GLY A 393 -3.56 -11.49 -0.33
C GLY A 393 -4.00 -10.30 -1.19
N GLU A 394 -3.30 -10.12 -2.30
CA GLU A 394 -3.58 -9.12 -3.32
C GLU A 394 -4.88 -9.53 -4.04
N TYR A 395 -5.93 -8.70 -3.90
CA TYR A 395 -7.22 -8.95 -4.54
C TYR A 395 -7.48 -7.89 -5.59
N ALA A 396 -7.03 -8.13 -6.81
CA ALA A 396 -7.51 -7.40 -7.96
C ALA A 396 -8.92 -7.91 -8.32
N GLY A 397 -9.94 -7.04 -8.27
CA GLY A 397 -11.31 -7.37 -8.60
C GLY A 397 -11.48 -7.90 -10.04
N SER A 398 -12.66 -8.45 -10.37
CA SER A 398 -12.94 -8.95 -11.73
C SER A 398 -13.38 -7.82 -12.66
N TYR A 399 -12.67 -7.61 -13.76
CA TYR A 399 -13.11 -6.79 -14.89
C TYR A 399 -14.17 -7.57 -15.69
N ASP A 400 -15.42 -7.56 -15.23
CA ASP A 400 -16.57 -8.14 -15.95
C ASP A 400 -17.32 -7.00 -16.68
N ASP A 401 -17.36 -7.03 -18.02
CA ASP A 401 -18.12 -6.07 -18.85
C ASP A 401 -19.63 -6.31 -18.74
N GLY A 402 -20.27 -5.96 -17.62
CA GLY A 402 -21.73 -5.76 -17.51
C GLY A 402 -22.69 -6.89 -17.92
N ASP A 403 -22.25 -8.11 -18.24
CA ASP A 403 -23.13 -9.23 -18.68
C ASP A 403 -23.02 -10.48 -17.79
N ALA A 404 -22.52 -10.35 -16.57
CA ALA A 404 -22.68 -11.40 -15.57
C ALA A 404 -24.07 -11.26 -14.92
N THR A 405 -25.12 -11.77 -15.60
CA THR A 405 -26.36 -12.08 -14.86
C THR A 405 -25.99 -13.00 -13.70
N ALA A 406 -26.24 -12.56 -12.47
CA ALA A 406 -26.15 -13.38 -11.28
C ALA A 406 -26.99 -14.65 -11.46
N THR A 407 -26.36 -15.77 -11.84
CA THR A 407 -27.02 -17.07 -11.79
C THR A 407 -27.04 -17.54 -10.35
N ASP A 408 -28.14 -17.19 -9.69
CA ASP A 408 -28.61 -17.83 -8.46
C ASP A 408 -28.86 -19.33 -8.71
N GLY A 409 -28.46 -20.17 -7.75
CA GLY A 409 -28.88 -21.57 -7.66
C GLY A 409 -27.84 -22.61 -8.05
N GLY A 410 -27.25 -23.24 -7.04
CA GLY A 410 -26.14 -24.19 -7.20
C GLY A 410 -26.46 -25.54 -7.84
N THR A 411 -25.38 -26.17 -8.29
CA THR A 411 -25.21 -27.62 -8.37
C THR A 411 -23.79 -27.95 -7.96
N THR A 412 -23.68 -28.71 -6.87
CA THR A 412 -22.44 -29.32 -6.40
C THR A 412 -21.96 -30.36 -7.41
N ASP A 413 -20.92 -30.04 -8.17
CA ASP A 413 -20.07 -31.05 -8.79
C ASP A 413 -18.74 -31.11 -8.03
N GLU A 414 -18.50 -32.27 -7.42
CA GLU A 414 -17.27 -32.61 -6.73
C GLU A 414 -16.11 -32.66 -7.73
N ALA A 415 -14.97 -32.07 -7.32
CA ALA A 415 -13.68 -32.02 -8.00
C ALA A 415 -13.52 -30.95 -9.10
N ASN A 416 -13.31 -29.70 -8.67
CA ASN A 416 -12.23 -28.85 -9.19
C ASN A 416 -12.01 -27.64 -8.27
N THR A 417 -10.77 -27.16 -8.30
CA THR A 417 -10.17 -26.01 -7.63
C THR A 417 -11.19 -24.91 -7.31
N ALA A 418 -11.27 -24.51 -6.04
CA ALA A 418 -12.06 -23.36 -5.64
C ALA A 418 -11.40 -22.11 -6.21
N THR A 419 -11.86 -21.64 -7.37
CA THR A 419 -11.66 -20.24 -7.76
C THR A 419 -12.34 -19.38 -6.69
N PRO A 420 -11.64 -18.43 -6.05
CA PRO A 420 -12.27 -17.57 -5.05
C PRO A 420 -13.49 -16.89 -5.67
N THR A 421 -14.60 -16.93 -4.95
CA THR A 421 -15.88 -16.39 -5.41
C THR A 421 -15.76 -14.87 -5.54
N LYS A 422 -15.82 -14.41 -6.80
CA LYS A 422 -16.03 -13.04 -7.30
C LYS A 422 -16.93 -12.21 -6.37
N THR A 423 -16.35 -11.44 -5.46
CA THR A 423 -17.08 -10.50 -4.61
C THR A 423 -16.48 -9.12 -4.85
N PRO A 424 -17.24 -8.14 -5.37
CA PRO A 424 -16.78 -6.76 -5.50
C PRO A 424 -16.24 -6.25 -4.17
N LEU A 425 -15.09 -5.57 -4.18
CA LEU A 425 -14.54 -4.95 -2.98
C LEU A 425 -15.35 -3.70 -2.62
N PRO A 426 -15.33 -3.26 -1.35
CA PRO A 426 -16.00 -2.02 -0.98
C PRO A 426 -15.44 -0.80 -1.71
N GLN A 427 -16.31 -0.05 -2.38
CA GLN A 427 -15.99 1.23 -3.02
C GLN A 427 -16.32 2.37 -2.06
N MET A 428 -15.46 3.38 -1.98
CA MET A 428 -15.62 4.55 -1.12
C MET A 428 -15.93 5.80 -1.92
N THR A 429 -16.58 6.74 -1.24
CA THR A 429 -16.91 8.07 -1.77
C THR A 429 -16.41 9.15 -0.81
N ALA A 430 -16.58 10.41 -1.20
CA ALA A 430 -16.21 11.56 -0.37
C ALA A 430 -16.96 11.56 0.98
N GLU A 431 -18.16 10.96 1.03
CA GLU A 431 -18.95 10.82 2.26
C GLU A 431 -18.31 9.89 3.29
N ASN A 432 -17.41 9.01 2.85
CA ASN A 432 -16.75 8.05 3.72
C ASN A 432 -15.58 8.63 4.51
N GLY A 433 -15.20 9.91 4.31
CA GLY A 433 -14.19 10.57 5.14
C GLY A 433 -12.96 11.08 4.36
N SER A 434 -13.16 11.57 3.13
CA SER A 434 -12.06 12.25 2.43
C SER A 434 -11.58 13.43 3.27
N ALA A 435 -10.30 13.45 3.67
CA ALA A 435 -9.64 14.68 4.11
C ALA A 435 -9.80 15.67 2.94
N ASP A 436 -10.71 16.64 3.12
CA ASP A 436 -11.42 17.40 2.07
C ASP A 436 -10.74 17.30 0.69
N LEU A 437 -11.49 16.88 -0.35
CA LEU A 437 -11.09 16.98 -1.76
C LEU A 437 -10.61 18.40 -2.16
N ARG A 438 -10.80 19.40 -1.29
CA ARG A 438 -10.13 20.70 -1.30
C ARG A 438 -9.50 21.00 0.06
N GLU A 439 -8.18 21.03 0.09
CA GLU A 439 -7.31 21.45 1.21
C GLU A 439 -7.95 22.54 2.10
N THR A 440 -8.26 22.22 3.36
CA THR A 440 -8.49 23.25 4.39
C THR A 440 -7.72 22.95 5.68
N GLY A 441 -6.79 23.86 5.99
CA GLY A 441 -6.06 23.89 7.25
C GLY A 441 -6.99 24.22 8.42
N GLY A 442 -7.37 23.19 9.18
CA GLY A 442 -7.93 23.34 10.52
C GLY A 442 -6.81 23.44 11.57
N GLU A 443 -6.93 24.36 12.52
CA GLU A 443 -6.04 24.38 13.70
C GLU A 443 -6.28 23.13 14.55
N ILE A 444 -5.39 22.14 14.42
CA ILE A 444 -5.39 20.93 15.26
C ILE A 444 -4.90 21.30 16.67
N PRO A 445 -5.60 20.90 17.76
CA PRO A 445 -5.11 21.11 19.12
C PRO A 445 -3.72 20.49 19.33
N VAL A 446 -2.83 21.19 20.05
CA VAL A 446 -1.42 20.77 20.24
C VAL A 446 -1.28 19.33 20.78
N LEU A 447 -2.21 18.88 21.64
CA LEU A 447 -2.20 17.52 22.17
C LEU A 447 -2.63 16.48 21.14
N SER A 448 -3.60 16.78 20.29
CA SER A 448 -4.00 15.90 19.17
C SER A 448 -2.83 15.74 18.22
N LEU A 449 -2.19 16.85 17.82
CA LEU A 449 -0.99 16.83 16.98
C LEU A 449 0.14 16.00 17.63
N ALA A 450 0.35 16.14 18.93
CA ALA A 450 1.38 15.38 19.64
C ALA A 450 1.07 13.87 19.72
N VAL A 451 -0.20 13.50 19.93
CA VAL A 451 -0.64 12.10 19.93
C VAL A 451 -0.48 11.50 18.54
N SER A 452 -0.96 12.19 17.52
CA SER A 452 -0.88 11.71 16.15
C SER A 452 0.59 11.60 15.74
N ALA A 453 1.41 12.63 15.94
CA ALA A 453 2.85 12.54 15.71
C ALA A 453 3.51 11.35 16.45
N LEU A 454 3.13 11.06 17.69
CA LEU A 454 3.63 9.88 18.41
C LEU A 454 3.20 8.56 17.76
N ARG A 455 1.92 8.39 17.42
CA ARG A 455 1.39 7.16 16.81
C ARG A 455 1.93 6.94 15.40
N GLY A 456 1.96 7.99 14.59
CA GLY A 456 2.46 7.91 13.22
C GLY A 456 3.97 7.66 13.15
N THR A 457 4.75 8.14 14.14
CA THR A 457 6.21 7.91 14.21
C THR A 457 6.58 6.57 14.86
N PHE A 458 5.76 6.08 15.79
CA PHE A 458 6.08 4.92 16.60
C PHE A 458 4.95 3.91 16.55
N SER A 459 5.07 2.90 15.68
CA SER A 459 4.07 1.83 15.52
C SER A 459 3.75 1.08 16.83
N TRP A 460 4.71 0.98 17.75
CA TRP A 460 4.49 0.34 19.06
C TRP A 460 3.58 1.17 19.99
N VAL A 461 3.31 2.44 19.67
CA VAL A 461 2.32 3.24 20.38
C VAL A 461 0.93 2.78 19.93
N PRO A 462 0.11 2.24 20.84
CA PRO A 462 -1.18 1.68 20.43
C PRO A 462 -2.13 2.73 19.85
N VAL A 463 -2.92 2.34 18.86
CA VAL A 463 -3.92 3.22 18.21
C VAL A 463 -5.01 3.74 19.16
N TRP A 464 -5.20 3.14 20.34
CA TRP A 464 -6.11 3.65 21.37
C TRP A 464 -5.50 4.75 22.25
N PHE A 465 -4.18 4.99 22.19
CA PHE A 465 -3.47 5.94 23.06
C PHE A 465 -3.81 7.40 22.71
N GLY A 466 -4.91 7.94 23.24
CA GLY A 466 -5.39 9.30 22.94
C GLY A 466 -4.80 10.42 23.81
N GLU A 467 -5.29 11.65 23.64
CA GLU A 467 -4.80 12.87 24.32
C GLU A 467 -4.80 12.77 25.85
N ALA A 468 -5.87 12.21 26.42
CA ALA A 468 -5.98 12.03 27.86
C ALA A 468 -4.87 11.11 28.39
N HIS A 469 -4.52 10.07 27.63
CA HIS A 469 -3.42 9.16 27.98
C HIS A 469 -2.08 9.88 27.89
N LEU A 470 -1.86 10.69 26.85
CA LEU A 470 -0.64 11.50 26.72
C LEU A 470 -0.48 12.48 27.89
N ALA A 471 -1.55 13.21 28.23
CA ALA A 471 -1.53 14.17 29.33
C ALA A 471 -1.23 13.51 30.69
N LEU A 472 -1.87 12.36 30.97
CA LEU A 472 -1.65 11.61 32.21
C LEU A 472 -0.26 10.96 32.26
N ALA A 473 0.23 10.44 31.14
CA ALA A 473 1.58 9.89 31.03
C ALA A 473 2.64 10.98 31.24
N ALA A 474 2.49 12.15 30.60
CA ALA A 474 3.38 13.28 30.77
C ALA A 474 3.39 13.79 32.23
N LEU A 475 2.22 13.86 32.87
CA LEU A 475 2.11 14.19 34.30
C LEU A 475 2.85 13.15 35.16
N GLY A 476 2.71 11.86 34.85
CA GLY A 476 3.43 10.78 35.52
C GLY A 476 4.95 10.94 35.43
N VAL A 477 5.47 11.30 34.25
CA VAL A 477 6.90 11.57 34.02
C VAL A 477 7.37 12.78 34.83
N VAL A 478 6.63 13.90 34.80
CA VAL A 478 6.96 15.11 35.58
C VAL A 478 7.03 14.81 37.08
N LEU A 479 6.06 14.06 37.60
CA LEU A 479 6.04 13.65 39.02
C LEU A 479 7.22 12.74 39.37
N THR A 480 7.58 11.82 38.47
CA THR A 480 8.70 10.89 38.66
C THR A 480 10.04 11.63 38.66
N LEU A 481 10.28 12.50 37.67
CA LEU A 481 11.50 13.30 37.59
C LEU A 481 11.61 14.29 38.75
N GLY A 482 10.52 15.03 39.04
CA GLY A 482 10.47 15.98 40.15
C GLY A 482 10.66 15.29 41.50
N GLY A 483 10.04 14.13 41.70
CA GLY A 483 10.23 13.29 42.89
C GLY A 483 11.65 12.74 43.02
N GLY A 484 12.26 12.30 41.92
CA GLY A 484 13.65 11.84 41.88
C GLY A 484 14.65 12.94 42.23
N ILE A 485 14.45 14.15 41.69
CA ILE A 485 15.26 15.33 42.04
C ILE A 485 15.09 15.69 43.52
N ASP A 486 13.85 15.76 44.03
CA ASP A 486 13.57 16.08 45.44
C ASP A 486 14.19 15.03 46.39
N HIS A 487 14.13 13.75 46.01
CA HIS A 487 14.77 12.65 46.75
C HIS A 487 16.31 12.77 46.75
N LEU A 488 16.92 13.07 45.60
CA LEU A 488 18.36 13.26 45.47
C LEU A 488 18.86 14.48 46.26
N LEU A 489 18.10 15.58 46.25
CA LEU A 489 18.43 16.78 47.02
C LEU A 489 18.29 16.53 48.53
N SER A 490 17.23 15.83 48.94
CA SER A 490 17.00 15.46 50.34
C SER A 490 18.07 14.50 50.87
N THR A 491 18.53 13.55 50.07
CA THR A 491 19.59 12.60 50.48
C THR A 491 20.98 13.22 50.51
N ARG A 492 21.20 14.32 49.78
CA ARG A 492 22.47 15.07 49.73
C ARG A 492 22.51 16.31 50.63
N ASN A 493 21.47 16.60 51.42
CA ASN A 493 21.37 17.77 52.31
C ASN A 493 21.54 19.13 51.58
N VAL A 494 21.13 19.23 50.32
CA VAL A 494 21.22 20.47 49.53
C VAL A 494 19.88 21.20 49.60
N SER A 495 19.81 22.37 50.27
CA SER A 495 18.61 23.20 50.27
C SER A 495 18.58 24.13 49.06
N LEU A 496 17.50 24.10 48.28
CA LEU A 496 17.24 25.11 47.24
C LEU A 496 16.81 26.43 47.89
N PRO A 497 17.28 27.60 47.42
CA PRO A 497 16.85 28.89 47.95
C PRO A 497 15.35 29.12 47.69
N GLY A 498 14.56 29.47 48.71
CA GLY A 498 13.17 29.91 48.56
C GLY A 498 12.06 28.95 49.04
N ARG A 499 12.39 27.86 49.77
CA ARG A 499 11.41 27.08 50.55
C ARG A 499 11.59 27.38 52.04
N GLU A 500 10.90 28.39 52.55
CA GLU A 500 10.49 28.49 53.97
C GLU A 500 9.01 28.11 54.09
#